data_AF-A0A4R1GAG1-F1
#
_entry.id   AF-A0A4R1GAG1-F1
#
_cell.length_a   1.000
_cell.length_b   1.000
_cell.length_c   1.000
_cell.angle_alpha   90.00
_cell.angle_beta   90.00
_cell.angle_gamma   90.00
#
_symmetry.space_group_name_H-M   'P 1'
#
loop_
_entity.id
_entity.type
_entity.pdbx_description
1 polymer ?
#
loop_
_entity_poly.entity_id
_entity_poly.type
_entity_poly.pdbx_seq_one_letter_code
_entity_poly.pdbx_strand_id
1 'polypeptide(L)'
;MGKFFDFFIHRYGFFAHMINNDLFTTPDRLFIEQDSWLFKGYAAQSTAWILPALREVLRYSPLRQMQVPGGHRMSVRTSSCGSLGWISDLSGYRYSEIDPMTGRPWPEIPAALLDLVSTGAAAADYPGFIPDSCLINCYRPGAKMGLHQDKDEQDRSAPIVSLSFGLPVTFMFGGLNRRDPVKRFPLEHGDMLVWGGASRMVYHGVAPLAQGEHPEIGALRLNLTFRRAGGEAQH
;
A
#
# COMPACT_ATOMS: atom_id res chain seq x y z
N MET A 1 -29.39 34.54 -14.82
CA MET A 1 -28.50 34.26 -13.67
C MET A 1 -28.20 32.77 -13.66
N GLY A 2 -27.40 32.38 -14.64
CA GLY A 2 -27.07 31.02 -15.06
C GLY A 2 -25.88 31.19 -15.99
N LYS A 3 -24.98 30.21 -16.00
CA LYS A 3 -23.57 30.24 -16.47
C LYS A 3 -22.56 30.50 -15.36
N PHE A 4 -22.29 29.49 -14.54
CA PHE A 4 -20.94 29.30 -13.95
C PHE A 4 -20.65 27.84 -13.51
N PHE A 5 -21.35 26.85 -14.04
CA PHE A 5 -21.17 25.44 -13.65
C PHE A 5 -21.03 24.48 -14.84
N ASP A 6 -20.41 24.95 -15.92
CA ASP A 6 -20.36 24.18 -17.18
C ASP A 6 -19.05 24.42 -17.95
N PHE A 7 -17.90 24.15 -17.31
CA PHE A 7 -16.59 24.27 -17.99
C PHE A 7 -15.57 23.15 -17.68
N PHE A 8 -15.99 21.95 -17.25
CA PHE A 8 -15.01 20.84 -17.14
C PHE A 8 -15.49 19.47 -17.62
N ILE A 9 -16.55 19.42 -18.42
CA ILE A 9 -16.98 18.19 -19.09
C ILE A 9 -17.06 18.46 -20.59
N HIS A 10 -15.94 18.66 -21.31
CA HIS A 10 -15.93 18.56 -22.80
C HIS A 10 -14.53 18.52 -23.46
N ARG A 11 -13.52 17.81 -22.89
CA ARG A 11 -12.25 17.60 -23.63
C ARG A 11 -11.61 16.21 -23.60
N TYR A 12 -12.27 15.18 -23.07
CA TYR A 12 -11.81 13.79 -23.26
C TYR A 12 -12.99 12.85 -23.47
N GLY A 13 -13.67 12.99 -24.61
CA GLY A 13 -14.58 11.97 -25.12
C GLY A 13 -13.76 10.85 -25.75
N PHE A 14 -13.56 9.76 -25.01
CA PHE A 14 -13.40 8.36 -25.45
C PHE A 14 -12.87 7.55 -24.26
N PHE A 15 -13.73 7.17 -23.31
CA PHE A 15 -13.63 6.01 -22.40
C PHE A 15 -14.85 6.04 -21.45
N ALA A 16 -16.05 5.91 -22.02
CA ALA A 16 -17.29 5.79 -21.27
C ALA A 16 -18.00 4.49 -21.68
N HIS A 17 -17.39 3.35 -21.38
CA HIS A 17 -18.06 2.05 -21.40
C HIS A 17 -17.31 1.01 -20.55
N MET A 18 -17.53 1.09 -19.24
CA MET A 18 -17.55 -0.01 -18.25
C MET A 18 -17.55 0.62 -16.84
N ILE A 19 -18.64 1.29 -16.47
CA ILE A 19 -18.98 1.47 -15.07
C ILE A 19 -20.20 0.58 -14.86
N ASN A 20 -19.96 -0.68 -14.55
CA ASN A 20 -21.01 -1.61 -14.17
C ASN A 20 -21.35 -1.32 -12.69
N ASN A 21 -22.34 -0.44 -12.52
CA ASN A 21 -23.51 -0.61 -11.65
C ASN A 21 -23.43 -1.51 -10.39
N ASP A 22 -22.51 -1.22 -9.46
CA ASP A 22 -22.57 -1.75 -8.08
C ASP A 22 -22.23 -0.65 -7.04
N LEU A 23 -22.89 0.49 -7.15
CA LEU A 23 -22.60 1.71 -6.37
C LEU A 23 -23.10 1.67 -4.90
N PHE A 24 -23.60 0.54 -4.39
CA PHE A 24 -24.12 0.46 -3.01
C PHE A 24 -23.86 -0.84 -2.24
N THR A 25 -23.07 -1.77 -2.80
CA THR A 25 -22.60 -2.93 -2.02
C THR A 25 -21.26 -2.56 -1.39
N THR A 26 -21.25 -2.28 -0.08
CA THR A 26 -19.99 -2.29 0.69
C THR A 26 -19.32 -3.64 0.43
N PRO A 27 -18.07 -3.67 -0.09
CA PRO A 27 -17.41 -4.93 -0.40
C PRO A 27 -17.33 -5.76 0.88
N ASP A 28 -17.64 -7.06 0.77
CA ASP A 28 -17.64 -7.98 1.91
C ASP A 28 -16.28 -7.89 2.63
N ARG A 29 -16.33 -7.42 3.88
CA ARG A 29 -15.15 -7.27 4.72
C ARG A 29 -15.06 -8.42 5.71
N LEU A 30 -13.90 -9.04 5.78
CA LEU A 30 -13.58 -10.10 6.71
C LEU A 30 -12.93 -9.49 7.95
N PHE A 31 -13.44 -9.84 9.12
CA PHE A 31 -12.85 -9.47 10.40
C PHE A 31 -11.51 -10.20 10.60
N ILE A 32 -10.43 -9.43 10.85
CA ILE A 32 -9.11 -9.99 11.18
C ILE A 32 -8.86 -9.86 12.69
N GLU A 33 -9.07 -8.67 13.22
CA GLU A 33 -8.96 -8.29 14.62
C GLU A 33 -9.71 -6.97 14.84
N GLN A 34 -9.84 -6.54 16.10
CA GLN A 34 -10.30 -5.20 16.42
C GLN A 34 -9.61 -4.15 15.53
N ASP A 35 -10.40 -3.28 14.90
CA ASP A 35 -9.93 -2.20 14.04
C ASP A 35 -9.12 -2.68 12.80
N SER A 36 -9.31 -3.94 12.38
CA SER A 36 -8.60 -4.56 11.26
C SER A 36 -9.51 -5.40 10.36
N TRP A 37 -9.53 -5.06 9.07
CA TRP A 37 -10.44 -5.62 8.07
C TRP A 37 -9.70 -6.05 6.81
N LEU A 38 -10.11 -7.18 6.23
CA LEU A 38 -9.61 -7.72 4.96
C LEU A 38 -10.72 -7.73 3.92
N PHE A 39 -10.47 -7.14 2.76
CA PHE A 39 -11.36 -7.14 1.60
C PHE A 39 -10.74 -8.01 0.51
N LYS A 40 -11.40 -9.12 0.20
CA LYS A 40 -10.91 -10.09 -0.79
C LYS A 40 -11.10 -9.57 -2.21
N GLY A 41 -10.04 -9.59 -3.01
CA GLY A 41 -10.10 -9.16 -4.41
C GLY A 41 -10.50 -7.70 -4.65
N TYR A 42 -10.45 -6.84 -3.63
CA TYR A 42 -10.88 -5.44 -3.68
C TYR A 42 -10.34 -4.66 -4.90
N ALA A 43 -9.05 -4.82 -5.19
CA ALA A 43 -8.36 -4.14 -6.30
C ALA A 43 -8.13 -5.06 -7.52
N ALA A 44 -8.73 -6.24 -7.58
CA ALA A 44 -8.47 -7.22 -8.64
C ALA A 44 -8.84 -6.70 -10.03
N GLN A 45 -9.95 -5.98 -10.17
CA GLN A 45 -10.34 -5.37 -11.46
C GLN A 45 -9.53 -4.10 -11.77
N SER A 46 -8.92 -3.49 -10.75
CA SER A 46 -8.14 -2.25 -10.89
C SER A 46 -6.70 -2.50 -11.35
N THR A 47 -6.23 -3.75 -11.40
CA THR A 47 -4.86 -4.10 -11.81
C THR A 47 -4.51 -3.62 -13.21
N ALA A 48 -5.50 -3.62 -14.12
CA ALA A 48 -5.36 -3.18 -15.49
C ALA A 48 -4.79 -1.76 -15.62
N TRP A 49 -5.13 -0.86 -14.68
CA TRP A 49 -4.62 0.50 -14.65
C TRP A 49 -3.56 0.72 -13.55
N ILE A 50 -3.62 -0.01 -12.43
CA ILE A 50 -2.63 0.09 -11.34
C ILE A 50 -1.24 -0.34 -11.82
N LEU A 51 -1.13 -1.48 -12.52
CA LEU A 51 0.18 -2.01 -12.92
C LEU A 51 0.92 -1.08 -13.89
N PRO A 52 0.29 -0.51 -14.95
CA PRO A 52 0.91 0.54 -15.75
C PRO A 52 1.31 1.78 -14.95
N ALA A 53 0.45 2.27 -14.05
CA ALA A 53 0.77 3.45 -13.24
C ALA A 53 1.99 3.20 -12.32
N LEU A 54 2.06 2.02 -11.70
CA LEU A 54 3.22 1.60 -10.91
C LEU A 54 4.49 1.49 -11.76
N ARG A 55 4.40 1.01 -13.00
CA ARG A 55 5.57 0.97 -13.89
C ARG A 55 6.13 2.37 -14.12
N GLU A 56 5.28 3.36 -14.33
CA GLU A 56 5.73 4.75 -14.50
C GLU A 56 6.39 5.29 -13.22
N VAL A 57 5.81 5.06 -12.03
CA VAL A 57 6.46 5.40 -10.75
C VAL A 57 7.85 4.75 -10.66
N LEU A 58 7.95 3.46 -10.96
CA LEU A 58 9.19 2.70 -10.86
C LEU A 58 10.23 3.05 -11.93
N ARG A 59 9.84 3.73 -13.02
CA ARG A 59 10.79 4.30 -13.98
C ARG A 59 11.53 5.51 -13.40
N TYR A 60 10.83 6.32 -12.61
CA TYR A 60 11.42 7.51 -11.97
C TYR A 60 12.16 7.16 -10.68
N SER A 61 11.59 6.28 -9.86
CA SER A 61 12.22 5.75 -8.63
C SER A 61 12.27 4.22 -8.66
N PRO A 62 13.35 3.64 -9.23
CA PRO A 62 13.49 2.19 -9.34
C PRO A 62 13.54 1.42 -8.01
N LEU A 63 13.14 0.15 -8.06
CA LEU A 63 13.23 -0.79 -6.93
C LEU A 63 14.68 -1.08 -6.53
N ARG A 64 15.00 -1.02 -5.24
CA ARG A 64 16.31 -1.38 -4.67
C ARG A 64 16.22 -2.27 -3.43
N GLN A 65 17.28 -2.97 -3.08
CA GLN A 65 17.40 -3.59 -1.75
C GLN A 65 18.00 -2.56 -0.80
N MET A 66 17.19 -2.06 0.14
CA MET A 66 17.67 -1.15 1.19
C MET A 66 18.57 -1.88 2.19
N GLN A 67 19.46 -1.13 2.82
CA GLN A 67 20.26 -1.61 3.96
C GLN A 67 19.50 -1.31 5.25
N VAL A 68 19.55 -2.23 6.20
CA VAL A 68 19.02 -1.98 7.55
C VAL A 68 20.16 -1.49 8.47
N PRO A 69 19.86 -0.87 9.63
CA PRO A 69 20.88 -0.37 10.56
C PRO A 69 21.94 -1.40 10.98
N GLY A 70 21.56 -2.68 11.01
CA GLY A 70 22.49 -3.79 11.27
C GLY A 70 23.43 -4.15 10.11
N GLY A 71 23.47 -3.38 9.02
CA GLY A 71 24.35 -3.58 7.87
C GLY A 71 23.90 -4.64 6.86
N HIS A 72 22.86 -5.41 7.18
CA HIS A 72 22.28 -6.38 6.24
C HIS A 72 21.43 -5.69 5.17
N ARG A 73 21.25 -6.36 4.03
CA ARG A 73 20.30 -5.93 2.99
C ARG A 73 18.98 -6.66 3.13
N MET A 74 17.89 -5.94 2.90
CA MET A 74 16.56 -6.53 2.84
C MET A 74 16.45 -7.50 1.66
N SER A 75 15.83 -8.67 1.87
CA SER A 75 15.53 -9.61 0.77
C SER A 75 14.51 -9.04 -0.22
N VAL A 76 13.63 -8.17 0.27
CA VAL A 76 12.62 -7.44 -0.51
C VAL A 76 13.26 -6.27 -1.23
N ARG A 77 12.84 -6.02 -2.48
CA ARG A 77 13.19 -4.77 -3.18
C ARG A 77 12.09 -3.75 -2.95
N THR A 78 12.45 -2.52 -2.63
CA THR A 78 11.53 -1.46 -2.26
C THR A 78 11.71 -0.20 -3.10
N SER A 79 10.63 0.56 -3.25
CA SER A 79 10.59 1.94 -3.75
C SER A 79 9.41 2.67 -3.10
N SER A 80 9.22 3.95 -3.38
CA SER A 80 8.13 4.75 -2.84
C SER A 80 7.55 5.73 -3.85
N CYS A 81 6.32 6.18 -3.58
CA CYS A 81 5.70 7.36 -4.18
C CYS A 81 4.88 8.13 -3.14
N GLY A 82 4.59 9.39 -3.41
CA GLY A 82 4.00 10.38 -2.50
C GLY A 82 4.99 11.42 -2.03
N SER A 83 4.50 12.41 -1.30
CA SER A 83 5.33 13.47 -0.71
C SER A 83 6.45 12.92 0.19
N LEU A 84 6.24 11.73 0.77
CA LEU A 84 7.20 11.05 1.63
C LEU A 84 7.41 9.61 1.18
N GLY A 85 8.66 9.16 1.20
CA GLY A 85 9.03 7.76 1.00
C GLY A 85 9.79 7.22 2.20
N TRP A 86 9.42 6.01 2.64
CA TRP A 86 10.14 5.33 3.70
C TRP A 86 11.51 4.87 3.18
N ILE A 87 12.56 5.15 3.95
CA ILE A 87 13.93 4.75 3.65
C ILE A 87 14.59 4.10 4.85
N SER A 88 15.51 3.18 4.54
CA SER A 88 16.37 2.53 5.51
C SER A 88 17.80 2.56 5.04
N ASP A 89 18.70 2.94 5.94
CA ASP A 89 20.14 2.86 5.77
C ASP A 89 20.82 2.55 7.12
N LEU A 90 22.15 2.66 7.17
CA LEU A 90 22.93 2.42 8.40
C LEU A 90 22.57 3.37 9.55
N SER A 91 21.97 4.51 9.24
CA SER A 91 21.62 5.56 10.20
C SER A 91 20.25 5.36 10.84
N GLY A 92 19.42 4.45 10.30
CA GLY A 92 18.07 4.22 10.82
C GLY A 92 16.99 4.11 9.75
N TYR A 93 15.76 4.12 10.24
CA TYR A 93 14.53 4.15 9.45
C TYR A 93 13.92 5.54 9.54
N ARG A 94 13.44 6.09 8.42
CA ARG A 94 12.78 7.41 8.39
C ARG A 94 11.96 7.60 7.12
N TYR A 95 11.08 8.57 7.14
CA TYR A 95 10.48 9.14 5.94
C TYR A 95 11.35 10.28 5.40
N SER A 96 11.40 10.41 4.08
CA SER A 96 12.17 11.43 3.36
C SER A 96 11.38 11.92 2.16
N GLU A 97 11.43 13.22 1.87
CA GLU A 97 10.86 13.80 0.64
C GLU A 97 11.69 13.43 -0.61
N ILE A 98 12.98 13.17 -0.41
CA ILE A 98 13.94 12.86 -1.48
C ILE A 98 14.23 11.37 -1.52
N ASP A 99 14.20 10.79 -2.72
CA ASP A 99 14.71 9.46 -3.02
C ASP A 99 16.26 9.50 -3.00
N PRO A 100 16.93 8.83 -2.04
CA PRO A 100 18.38 8.90 -1.92
C PRO A 100 19.13 8.20 -3.05
N MET A 101 18.46 7.39 -3.89
CA MET A 101 19.12 6.75 -5.04
C MET A 101 19.14 7.66 -6.27
N THR A 102 18.14 8.52 -6.43
CA THR A 102 18.01 9.40 -7.60
C THR A 102 18.38 10.85 -7.29
N GLY A 103 18.38 11.24 -6.02
CA GLY A 103 18.61 12.61 -5.56
C GLY A 103 17.45 13.56 -5.89
N ARG A 104 16.28 13.02 -6.21
CA ARG A 104 15.08 13.77 -6.62
C ARG A 104 13.91 13.48 -5.67
N PRO A 105 12.87 14.34 -5.64
CA PRO A 105 11.63 14.01 -4.97
C PRO A 105 11.07 12.67 -5.48
N TRP A 106 10.36 11.96 -4.60
CA TRP A 106 9.60 10.78 -5.01
C TRP A 106 8.51 11.15 -6.03
N PRO A 107 8.15 10.24 -6.94
CA PRO A 107 6.98 10.44 -7.80
C PRO A 107 5.71 10.58 -6.96
N GLU A 108 4.74 11.37 -7.39
CA GLU A 108 3.45 11.47 -6.73
C GLU A 108 2.70 10.13 -6.69
N ILE A 109 1.83 9.94 -5.70
CA ILE A 109 0.89 8.81 -5.71
C ILE A 109 -0.10 9.06 -6.85
N PRO A 110 -0.31 8.12 -7.79
CA PRO A 110 -1.29 8.29 -8.85
C PRO A 110 -2.68 8.61 -8.29
N ALA A 111 -3.36 9.64 -8.81
CA ALA A 111 -4.63 10.13 -8.27
C ALA A 111 -5.70 9.02 -8.16
N ALA A 112 -5.86 8.20 -9.19
CA ALA A 112 -6.80 7.07 -9.16
C ALA A 112 -6.47 6.04 -8.05
N LEU A 113 -5.20 5.91 -7.68
CA LEU A 113 -4.77 5.05 -6.58
C LEU A 113 -5.06 5.68 -5.21
N LEU A 114 -4.93 7.01 -5.09
CA LEU A 114 -5.38 7.75 -3.90
C LEU A 114 -6.89 7.57 -3.69
N ASP A 115 -7.70 7.72 -4.74
CA ASP A 115 -9.16 7.59 -4.65
C ASP A 115 -9.57 6.17 -4.25
N LEU A 116 -8.96 5.15 -4.87
CA LEU A 116 -9.20 3.74 -4.55
C LEU A 116 -8.89 3.44 -3.07
N VAL A 117 -7.72 3.89 -2.60
CA VAL A 117 -7.27 3.64 -1.22
C VAL A 117 -8.11 4.39 -0.19
N SER A 118 -8.47 5.64 -0.48
CA SER A 118 -9.29 6.47 0.44
C SER A 118 -10.70 5.89 0.56
N THR A 119 -11.28 5.43 -0.55
CA THR A 119 -12.59 4.73 -0.57
C THR A 119 -12.52 3.43 0.23
N GLY A 120 -11.45 2.65 0.03
CA GLY A 120 -11.25 1.39 0.74
C GLY A 120 -11.05 1.57 2.24
N ALA A 121 -10.31 2.60 2.65
CA ALA A 121 -10.15 2.96 4.05
C ALA A 121 -11.47 3.39 4.69
N ALA A 122 -12.28 4.18 3.99
CA ALA A 122 -13.62 4.56 4.46
C ALA A 122 -14.53 3.34 4.68
N ALA A 123 -14.51 2.36 3.78
CA ALA A 123 -15.24 1.09 3.94
C ALA A 123 -14.73 0.24 5.13
N ALA A 124 -13.50 0.50 5.58
CA ALA A 124 -12.84 -0.15 6.72
C ALA A 124 -12.98 0.66 8.03
N ASP A 125 -13.94 1.58 8.11
CA ASP A 125 -14.21 2.46 9.27
C ASP A 125 -13.15 3.56 9.49
N TYR A 126 -12.37 3.92 8.46
CA TYR A 126 -11.41 5.03 8.48
C TYR A 126 -11.73 6.11 7.44
N PRO A 127 -12.88 6.81 7.57
CA PRO A 127 -13.22 7.90 6.65
C PRO A 127 -12.21 9.04 6.75
N GLY A 128 -11.91 9.69 5.62
CA GLY A 128 -10.99 10.82 5.57
C GLY A 128 -9.50 10.45 5.63
N PHE A 129 -9.15 9.16 5.58
CA PHE A 129 -7.76 8.74 5.40
C PHE A 129 -7.27 9.16 4.01
N ILE A 130 -6.25 10.03 3.98
CA ILE A 130 -5.55 10.45 2.78
C ILE A 130 -4.06 10.14 2.99
N PRO A 131 -3.47 9.18 2.27
CA PRO A 131 -2.07 8.85 2.43
C PRO A 131 -1.17 9.87 1.73
N ASP A 132 -0.05 10.19 2.36
CA ASP A 132 1.01 11.05 1.84
C ASP A 132 2.26 10.26 1.41
N SER A 133 2.24 8.94 1.67
CA SER A 133 3.31 7.98 1.41
C SER A 133 2.72 6.63 0.98
N CYS A 134 3.31 6.05 -0.07
CA CYS A 134 3.11 4.68 -0.50
C CYS A 134 4.46 3.97 -0.60
N LEU A 135 4.65 2.91 0.20
CA LEU A 135 5.79 1.99 0.08
C LEU A 135 5.44 0.87 -0.89
N ILE A 136 6.26 0.71 -1.92
CA ILE A 136 6.14 -0.35 -2.93
C ILE A 136 7.14 -1.45 -2.58
N ASN A 137 6.63 -2.61 -2.19
CA ASN A 137 7.42 -3.80 -1.89
C ASN A 137 7.31 -4.83 -3.03
N CYS A 138 8.45 -5.31 -3.53
CA CYS A 138 8.55 -6.35 -4.54
C CYS A 138 9.29 -7.58 -3.98
N TYR A 139 8.58 -8.69 -3.93
CA TYR A 139 9.02 -9.97 -3.40
C TYR A 139 9.26 -10.95 -4.55
N ARG A 140 10.41 -11.61 -4.51
CA ARG A 140 10.72 -12.82 -5.28
C ARG A 140 10.57 -14.06 -4.38
N PRO A 141 10.42 -15.27 -4.93
CA PRO A 141 10.40 -16.48 -4.13
C PRO A 141 11.57 -16.55 -3.14
N GLY A 142 11.27 -16.89 -1.89
CA GLY A 142 12.20 -16.86 -0.76
C GLY A 142 12.33 -15.52 -0.03
N ALA A 143 11.93 -14.40 -0.65
CA ALA A 143 11.92 -13.10 0.03
C ALA A 143 10.87 -13.09 1.15
N LYS A 144 11.20 -12.40 2.26
CA LYS A 144 10.39 -12.34 3.46
C LYS A 144 10.52 -11.00 4.17
N MET A 145 9.57 -10.70 5.05
CA MET A 145 9.66 -9.59 5.99
C MET A 145 9.32 -10.11 7.38
N GLY A 146 10.31 -10.09 8.29
CA GLY A 146 10.12 -10.59 9.65
C GLY A 146 9.10 -9.74 10.43
N LEU A 147 8.71 -10.21 11.61
CA LEU A 147 7.79 -9.45 12.46
C LEU A 147 8.39 -8.08 12.81
N HIS A 148 7.66 -7.02 12.51
CA HIS A 148 7.99 -5.62 12.77
C HIS A 148 6.73 -4.82 13.06
N GLN A 149 6.91 -3.58 13.50
CA GLN A 149 5.84 -2.59 13.65
C GLN A 149 6.15 -1.43 12.72
N ASP A 150 5.10 -0.88 12.13
CA ASP A 150 5.17 0.37 11.39
C ASP A 150 5.00 1.51 12.40
N LYS A 151 6.12 2.07 12.83
CA LYS A 151 6.21 3.01 13.94
C LYS A 151 6.95 4.31 13.61
N ASP A 152 7.35 4.46 12.36
CA ASP A 152 8.18 5.58 11.91
C ASP A 152 7.32 6.77 11.46
N GLU A 153 5.99 6.61 11.40
CA GLU A 153 5.04 7.69 11.11
C GLU A 153 4.91 8.64 12.29
N GLN A 154 4.72 9.94 12.00
CA GLN A 154 4.39 10.94 13.01
C GLN A 154 2.94 10.77 13.49
N ASP A 155 1.99 10.67 12.56
CA ASP A 155 0.59 10.35 12.85
C ASP A 155 0.39 8.83 12.96
N ARG A 156 0.42 8.32 14.19
CA ARG A 156 0.14 6.91 14.50
C ARG A 156 -1.34 6.65 14.78
N SER A 157 -2.23 7.61 14.55
CA SER A 157 -3.69 7.41 14.62
C SER A 157 -4.29 7.00 13.28
N ALA A 158 -3.68 7.45 12.17
CA ALA A 158 -4.06 7.05 10.82
C ALA A 158 -3.85 5.54 10.60
N PRO A 159 -4.75 4.85 9.85
CA PRO A 159 -4.60 3.44 9.55
C PRO A 159 -3.44 3.18 8.59
N ILE A 160 -3.15 1.90 8.39
CA ILE A 160 -2.35 1.40 7.28
C ILE A 160 -3.27 0.69 6.32
N VAL A 161 -3.18 1.03 5.03
CA VAL A 161 -3.87 0.33 3.95
C VAL A 161 -2.84 -0.41 3.11
N SER A 162 -3.05 -1.70 2.89
CA SER A 162 -2.10 -2.58 2.20
C SER A 162 -2.78 -3.34 1.07
N LEU A 163 -2.43 -3.03 -0.18
CA LEU A 163 -2.87 -3.76 -1.36
C LEU A 163 -1.87 -4.85 -1.74
N SER A 164 -2.35 -6.02 -2.16
CA SER A 164 -1.54 -7.16 -2.60
C SER A 164 -1.79 -7.50 -4.06
N PHE A 165 -0.72 -7.76 -4.83
CA PHE A 165 -0.81 -8.17 -6.23
C PHE A 165 0.21 -9.28 -6.54
N GLY A 166 -0.16 -10.20 -7.43
CA GLY A 166 0.72 -11.27 -7.89
C GLY A 166 0.62 -12.51 -7.02
N LEU A 167 1.76 -13.14 -6.72
CA LEU A 167 1.78 -14.38 -5.96
C LEU A 167 1.16 -14.22 -4.57
N PRO A 168 0.37 -15.22 -4.11
CA PRO A 168 -0.18 -15.20 -2.77
C PRO A 168 0.92 -15.36 -1.72
N VAL A 169 0.71 -14.83 -0.53
CA VAL A 169 1.66 -14.97 0.58
C VAL A 169 0.95 -15.18 1.91
N THR A 170 1.58 -15.92 2.82
CA THR A 170 1.13 -15.98 4.21
C THR A 170 1.52 -14.70 4.93
N PHE A 171 0.52 -13.89 5.28
CA PHE A 171 0.67 -12.76 6.17
C PHE A 171 0.65 -13.22 7.62
N MET A 172 1.45 -12.56 8.46
CA MET A 172 1.57 -12.82 9.89
C MET A 172 1.07 -11.58 10.62
N PHE A 173 0.06 -11.73 11.49
CA PHE A 173 -0.56 -10.65 12.25
C PHE A 173 -0.53 -11.02 13.74
N GLY A 174 0.35 -10.36 14.50
CA GLY A 174 0.59 -10.60 15.92
C GLY A 174 -0.19 -9.65 16.83
N GLY A 175 0.33 -9.44 18.04
CA GLY A 175 -0.18 -8.47 19.01
C GLY A 175 0.74 -7.26 19.17
N LEU A 176 0.53 -6.49 20.24
CA LEU A 176 1.31 -5.30 20.56
C LEU A 176 2.73 -5.64 21.05
N ASN A 177 2.94 -6.86 21.57
CA ASN A 177 4.24 -7.38 21.94
C ASN A 177 4.74 -8.39 20.91
N ARG A 178 6.06 -8.42 20.71
CA ARG A 178 6.72 -9.29 19.72
C ARG A 178 6.45 -10.79 19.93
N ARG A 179 6.14 -11.21 21.16
CA ARG A 179 5.91 -12.60 21.55
C ARG A 179 4.43 -12.99 21.62
N ASP A 180 3.53 -12.05 21.36
CA ASP A 180 2.09 -12.34 21.36
C ASP A 180 1.74 -13.35 20.26
N PRO A 181 0.64 -14.12 20.41
CA PRO A 181 0.21 -15.07 19.39
C PRO A 181 0.07 -14.44 18.00
N VAL A 182 0.50 -15.16 16.98
CA VAL A 182 0.51 -14.69 15.58
C VAL A 182 -0.53 -15.43 14.77
N LYS A 183 -1.56 -14.70 14.31
CA LYS A 183 -2.51 -15.15 13.29
C LYS A 183 -1.81 -15.23 11.94
N ARG A 184 -2.17 -16.24 11.14
CA ARG A 184 -1.62 -16.46 9.80
C ARG A 184 -2.76 -16.65 8.82
N PHE A 185 -2.75 -15.88 7.75
CA PHE A 185 -3.77 -15.96 6.70
C PHE A 185 -3.16 -15.59 5.34
N PRO A 186 -3.71 -16.12 4.23
CA PRO A 186 -3.25 -15.78 2.89
C PRO A 186 -3.70 -14.36 2.52
N LEU A 187 -2.79 -13.60 1.92
CA LEU A 187 -3.11 -12.45 1.10
C LEU A 187 -2.85 -12.80 -0.36
N GLU A 188 -3.86 -12.59 -1.20
CA GLU A 188 -3.90 -12.99 -2.60
C GLU A 188 -3.94 -11.77 -3.51
N HIS A 189 -3.94 -12.02 -4.81
CA HIS A 189 -4.02 -10.97 -5.82
C HIS A 189 -5.30 -10.14 -5.66
N GLY A 190 -5.14 -8.82 -5.59
CA GLY A 190 -6.23 -7.86 -5.48
C GLY A 190 -6.71 -7.62 -4.04
N ASP A 191 -6.23 -8.37 -3.05
CA ASP A 191 -6.66 -8.18 -1.66
C ASP A 191 -6.23 -6.82 -1.09
N MET A 192 -7.10 -6.24 -0.27
CA MET A 192 -6.81 -5.07 0.55
C MET A 192 -6.93 -5.43 2.04
N LEU A 193 -5.85 -5.22 2.79
CA LEU A 193 -5.84 -5.31 4.25
C LEU A 193 -5.74 -3.91 4.83
N VAL A 194 -6.63 -3.57 5.76
CA VAL A 194 -6.61 -2.29 6.49
C VAL A 194 -6.51 -2.57 7.97
N TRP A 195 -5.58 -1.92 8.67
CA TRP A 195 -5.51 -1.98 10.14
C TRP A 195 -5.12 -0.63 10.72
N GLY A 196 -5.74 -0.29 11.85
CA GLY A 196 -5.54 0.96 12.56
C GLY A 196 -6.04 0.83 13.99
N GLY A 197 -6.40 1.94 14.64
CA GLY A 197 -6.96 1.94 16.00
C GLY A 197 -6.14 1.10 16.99
N ALA A 198 -6.79 0.19 17.71
CA ALA A 198 -6.16 -0.72 18.65
C ALA A 198 -5.09 -1.63 18.00
N SER A 199 -5.24 -1.92 16.71
CA SER A 199 -4.33 -2.76 15.94
C SER A 199 -3.23 -1.99 15.21
N ARG A 200 -3.23 -0.65 15.23
CA ARG A 200 -2.30 0.17 14.42
C ARG A 200 -0.83 -0.14 14.65
N MET A 201 -0.51 -0.60 15.86
CA MET A 201 0.85 -0.89 16.31
C MET A 201 1.11 -2.39 16.50
N VAL A 202 0.33 -3.28 15.89
CA VAL A 202 0.61 -4.72 16.00
C VAL A 202 1.88 -5.12 15.26
N TYR A 203 2.58 -6.11 15.82
CA TYR A 203 3.65 -6.79 15.11
C TYR A 203 3.07 -7.55 13.93
N HIS A 204 3.61 -7.33 12.74
CA HIS A 204 3.17 -8.04 11.54
C HIS A 204 4.33 -8.32 10.60
N GLY A 205 4.10 -9.17 9.60
CA GLY A 205 5.13 -9.53 8.64
C GLY A 205 4.63 -10.48 7.57
N VAL A 206 5.56 -10.92 6.73
CA VAL A 206 5.30 -11.75 5.57
C VAL A 206 6.23 -12.95 5.61
N ALA A 207 5.65 -14.15 5.60
CA ALA A 207 6.43 -15.39 5.53
C ALA A 207 7.23 -15.46 4.21
N PRO A 208 8.25 -16.32 4.09
CA PRO A 208 8.97 -16.51 2.82
C PRO A 208 8.00 -16.78 1.67
N LEU A 209 8.10 -15.99 0.61
CA LEU A 209 7.25 -16.16 -0.57
C LEU A 209 7.52 -17.52 -1.20
N ALA A 210 6.46 -18.30 -1.45
CA ALA A 210 6.57 -19.59 -2.11
C ALA A 210 6.98 -19.44 -3.58
N GLN A 211 7.46 -20.54 -4.17
CA GLN A 211 7.60 -20.63 -5.63
C GLN A 211 6.20 -20.61 -6.28
N GLY A 212 6.10 -20.03 -7.47
CA GLY A 212 4.87 -19.98 -8.23
C GLY A 212 4.94 -18.97 -9.37
N GLU A 213 3.86 -18.89 -10.13
CA GLU A 213 3.71 -17.92 -11.22
C GLU A 213 2.30 -17.32 -11.22
N HIS A 214 2.21 -15.99 -11.32
CA HIS A 214 0.96 -15.28 -11.52
C HIS A 214 0.82 -14.86 -12.99
N PRO A 215 -0.33 -15.06 -13.66
CA PRO A 215 -0.48 -14.82 -15.10
C PRO A 215 -0.02 -13.43 -15.58
N GLU A 216 -0.28 -12.37 -14.81
CA GLU A 216 0.04 -11.00 -15.21
C GLU A 216 1.38 -10.47 -14.67
N ILE A 217 1.88 -11.02 -13.56
CA ILE A 217 2.98 -10.45 -12.77
C ILE A 217 4.20 -11.40 -12.75
N GLY A 218 4.03 -12.63 -13.22
CA GLY A 218 5.05 -13.68 -13.22
C GLY A 218 5.34 -14.19 -11.80
N ALA A 219 6.58 -14.61 -11.58
CA ALA A 219 7.06 -15.11 -10.29
C ALA A 219 7.35 -14.01 -9.25
N LEU A 220 6.45 -13.02 -9.13
CA LEU A 220 6.60 -11.89 -8.21
C LEU A 220 5.33 -11.67 -7.39
N ARG A 221 5.52 -11.09 -6.20
CA ARG A 221 4.45 -10.41 -5.45
C ARG A 221 4.80 -8.95 -5.30
N LEU A 222 3.83 -8.09 -5.57
CA LEU A 222 3.87 -6.66 -5.25
C LEU A 222 2.96 -6.37 -4.07
N ASN A 223 3.36 -5.41 -3.24
CA ASN A 223 2.55 -4.89 -2.17
C ASN A 223 2.71 -3.38 -2.10
N LEU A 224 1.59 -2.69 -2.02
CA LEU A 224 1.53 -1.24 -1.88
C LEU A 224 1.02 -0.93 -0.49
N THR A 225 1.82 -0.27 0.34
CA THR A 225 1.46 0.08 1.72
C THR A 225 1.35 1.58 1.85
N PHE A 226 0.11 2.05 2.03
CA PHE A 226 -0.25 3.45 2.14
C PHE A 226 -0.34 3.87 3.59
N ARG A 227 0.23 5.03 3.89
CA ARG A 227 0.32 5.58 5.23
C ARG A 227 0.19 7.10 5.17
N ARG A 228 -0.17 7.69 6.30
CA ARG A 228 0.05 9.11 6.59
C ARG A 228 1.30 9.20 7.47
N ALA A 229 2.40 9.60 6.87
CA ALA A 229 3.73 9.57 7.47
C ALA A 229 4.11 10.92 8.12
N GLY A 230 3.71 12.03 7.50
CA GLY A 230 3.92 13.38 8.02
C GLY A 230 2.98 13.75 9.17
N GLY A 231 3.19 14.94 9.74
CA GLY A 231 2.22 15.61 10.62
C GLY A 231 1.06 16.22 9.81
N GLU A 232 0.04 16.79 10.48
CA GLU A 232 -1.15 17.34 9.82
C GLU A 232 -0.81 18.16 8.57
N ALA A 233 -1.56 17.91 7.49
CA ALA A 233 -1.48 18.71 6.27
C ALA A 233 -1.80 20.15 6.67
N GLN A 234 -0.82 21.04 6.58
CA GLN A 234 -1.07 22.46 6.74
C GLN A 234 -2.01 22.85 5.60
N HIS A 235 -3.24 23.22 5.99
CA HIS A 235 -4.31 23.69 5.12
C HIS A 235 -3.89 24.86 4.24
#